data_AF-A0A832UKW2-F1
#
_entry.id   AF-A0A832UKW2-F1
#
_cell.length_a   1.000
_cell.length_b   1.000
_cell.length_c   1.000
_cell.angle_alpha   90.00
_cell.angle_beta   90.00
_cell.angle_gamma   90.00
#
_symmetry.space_group_name_H-M   'P 1'
#
loop_
_entity.id
_entity.type
_entity.pdbx_description
1 polymer ?
#
loop_
_entity_poly.entity_id
_entity_poly.type
_entity_poly.pdbx_seq_one_letter_code
_entity_poly.pdbx_strand_id
1 'polypeptide(L)'
;MKKMFILLSVVALVGCQTTDSPDVGDLNLHQPSTLRLKAGTRVQTEEGVYRAQTNEVWHSDKRFRTLERKVYNQIYATFFRGVPK
;
A
#
# COMPACT_ATOMS: atom_id res chain seq x y z
N MET A 1 -36.60 13.64 46.71
CA MET A 1 -36.12 12.41 46.07
C MET A 1 -35.98 12.64 44.56
N LYS A 2 -34.93 13.37 44.13
CA LYS A 2 -34.79 13.81 42.72
C LYS A 2 -33.35 13.70 42.20
N LYS A 3 -32.44 13.17 43.02
CA LYS A 3 -31.01 12.97 42.71
C LYS A 3 -30.68 11.54 42.28
N MET A 4 -31.68 10.66 42.19
CA MET A 4 -31.49 9.21 41.93
C MET A 4 -31.95 8.79 40.53
N PHE A 5 -31.88 9.69 39.55
CA PHE A 5 -32.10 9.36 38.13
C PHE A 5 -30.93 9.75 37.23
N ILE A 6 -29.95 10.51 37.75
CA ILE A 6 -28.83 11.01 36.95
C ILE A 6 -27.69 9.99 36.86
N LEU A 7 -27.62 9.02 37.78
CA LEU A 7 -26.53 8.02 37.77
C LEU A 7 -26.72 6.91 36.72
N LEU A 8 -27.95 6.68 36.23
CA LEU A 8 -28.21 5.55 35.33
C LEU A 8 -27.92 5.86 33.84
N SER A 9 -27.82 7.15 33.47
CA SER A 9 -27.58 7.55 32.08
C SER A 9 -26.11 7.59 31.66
N VAL A 10 -25.17 7.58 32.61
CA VAL A 10 -23.73 7.74 32.30
C VAL A 10 -23.07 6.40 31.93
N VAL A 11 -23.59 5.27 32.42
CA VAL A 11 -23.02 3.93 32.16
C VAL A 11 -23.26 3.48 30.70
N ALA A 12 -24.26 4.05 30.02
CA ALA A 12 -24.59 3.69 28.63
C ALA A 12 -23.65 4.32 27.58
N LEU A 13 -22.77 5.26 27.93
CA LEU A 13 -21.88 5.93 26.96
C LEU A 13 -20.47 5.33 26.84
N VAL A 14 -20.09 4.37 27.68
CA VAL A 14 -18.75 3.74 27.63
C VAL A 14 -18.83 2.36 26.95
N GLY A 15 -19.58 2.27 25.86
CA GLY A 15 -19.46 1.18 24.91
C GLY A 15 -18.26 1.45 24.02
N CYS A 16 -17.06 1.04 24.45
CA CYS A 16 -15.89 1.05 23.58
C CYS A 16 -16.15 0.03 22.46
N GLN A 17 -16.50 0.50 21.26
CA GLN A 17 -16.60 -0.36 20.09
C GLN A 17 -15.19 -0.84 19.77
N THR A 18 -14.94 -2.14 19.95
CA THR A 18 -13.80 -2.81 19.31
C THR A 18 -14.04 -2.71 17.81
N THR A 19 -13.41 -1.74 17.18
CA THR A 19 -13.38 -1.66 15.73
C THR A 19 -12.53 -2.83 15.26
N ASP A 20 -13.18 -3.82 14.66
CA ASP A 20 -12.47 -4.84 13.90
C ASP A 20 -11.62 -4.11 12.86
N SER A 21 -10.31 -4.34 12.90
CA SER A 21 -9.42 -3.84 11.86
C SER A 21 -9.85 -4.50 10.55
N PRO A 22 -10.15 -3.73 9.49
CA PRO A 22 -10.61 -4.31 8.24
C PRO A 22 -9.57 -5.32 7.75
N ASP A 23 -10.03 -6.53 7.44
CA ASP A 23 -9.19 -7.54 6.82
C ASP A 23 -8.59 -6.95 5.53
N VAL A 24 -7.26 -7.06 5.43
CA VAL A 24 -6.45 -6.45 4.37
C VAL A 24 -6.85 -6.94 2.97
N GLY A 25 -7.62 -8.04 2.92
CA GLY A 25 -8.20 -8.60 1.70
C GLY A 25 -9.29 -7.76 1.02
N ASP A 26 -9.97 -6.84 1.71
CA ASP A 26 -11.14 -6.11 1.17
C ASP A 26 -10.84 -4.64 0.79
N LEU A 27 -9.61 -4.17 1.03
CA LEU A 27 -9.17 -2.87 0.53
C LEU A 27 -8.78 -3.02 -0.95
N ASN A 28 -9.76 -2.78 -1.84
CA ASN A 28 -9.54 -2.54 -3.28
C ASN A 28 -8.78 -1.22 -3.51
N LEU A 29 -7.58 -1.10 -2.92
CA LEU A 29 -6.63 -0.03 -3.19
C LEU A 29 -6.15 -0.22 -4.62
N HIS A 30 -6.75 0.55 -5.53
CA HIS A 30 -6.36 0.59 -6.92
C HIS A 30 -4.96 1.20 -7.05
N GLN A 31 -3.93 0.38 -6.85
CA GLN A 31 -2.54 0.76 -7.04
C GLN A 31 -2.14 0.50 -8.49
N PRO A 32 -2.04 1.54 -9.34
CA PRO A 32 -1.63 1.35 -10.72
C PRO A 32 -0.21 0.79 -10.76
N SER A 33 0.02 -0.15 -11.66
CA SER A 33 1.32 -0.80 -11.78
C SER A 33 2.41 0.11 -12.37
N THR A 34 1.99 1.24 -12.95
CA THR A 34 2.85 2.24 -13.55
C THR A 34 2.17 3.60 -13.48
N LEU A 35 2.91 4.62 -13.08
CA LEU A 35 2.48 6.01 -13.07
C LEU A 35 3.25 6.76 -14.15
N ARG A 36 2.52 7.42 -15.07
CA ARG A 36 3.10 8.23 -16.14
C ARG A 36 2.98 9.70 -15.78
N LEU A 37 4.11 10.38 -15.68
CA LEU A 37 4.19 11.79 -15.31
C LEU A 37 4.63 12.60 -16.52
N LYS A 38 3.99 13.76 -16.74
CA LYS A 38 4.46 14.74 -17.71
C LYS A 38 5.52 15.62 -17.06
N ALA A 39 6.41 16.19 -17.87
CA ALA A 39 7.36 17.17 -17.37
C ALA A 39 6.65 18.29 -16.61
N GLY A 40 7.17 18.64 -15.43
CA GLY A 40 6.64 19.65 -14.54
C GLY A 40 5.51 19.20 -13.61
N THR A 41 5.02 17.96 -13.70
CA THR A 41 4.02 17.42 -12.75
C THR A 41 4.58 17.40 -11.33
N ARG A 42 3.79 17.88 -10.36
CA ARG A 42 4.13 17.86 -8.94
C ARG A 42 3.53 16.62 -8.27
N VAL A 43 4.35 15.89 -7.52
CA VAL A 43 3.98 14.67 -6.81
C VAL A 43 4.32 14.84 -5.33
N GLN A 44 3.37 14.57 -4.45
CA GLN A 44 3.62 14.55 -3.02
C GLN A 44 4.38 13.26 -2.67
N THR A 45 5.51 13.40 -2.01
CA THR A 45 6.36 12.31 -1.51
C THR A 45 6.58 12.51 -0.02
N GLU A 46 7.17 11.50 0.64
CA GLU A 46 7.56 11.60 2.07
C GLU A 46 8.61 12.69 2.30
N GLU A 47 9.46 12.96 1.31
CA GLU A 47 10.52 13.97 1.36
C GLU A 47 10.04 15.39 0.97
N GLY A 48 8.75 15.54 0.61
CA GLY A 48 8.16 16.80 0.17
C GLY A 48 7.57 16.72 -1.24
N VAL A 49 7.50 17.86 -1.93
CA VAL A 49 6.92 17.93 -3.28
C VAL A 49 8.00 17.71 -4.33
N TYR A 50 7.97 16.55 -4.97
CA TYR A 50 8.78 16.28 -6.15
C TYR A 50 8.18 16.96 -7.38
N ARG A 51 9.01 17.48 -8.28
CA ARG A 51 8.58 18.00 -9.58
C ARG A 51 9.31 17.23 -10.68
N ALA A 52 8.55 16.49 -11.50
CA ALA A 52 9.07 15.76 -12.63
C ALA A 52 9.87 16.69 -13.55
N GLN A 53 11.12 16.33 -13.84
CA GLN A 53 12.01 17.16 -14.65
C GLN A 53 11.76 16.93 -16.14
N THR A 54 11.38 15.71 -16.49
CA THR A 54 11.05 15.29 -17.87
C THR A 54 9.78 14.44 -17.87
N ASN A 55 9.41 13.88 -19.02
CA ASN A 55 8.34 12.89 -19.06
C ASN A 55 8.87 11.59 -18.44
N GLU A 56 8.25 11.15 -17.34
CA GLU A 56 8.76 10.06 -16.51
C GLU A 56 7.76 8.92 -16.38
N VAL A 57 8.28 7.72 -16.14
CA VAL A 57 7.51 6.50 -15.94
C VAL A 57 7.98 5.84 -14.64
N TRP A 58 7.12 5.83 -13.62
CA TRP A 58 7.42 5.25 -12.32
C TRP A 58 6.73 3.90 -12.21
N HIS A 59 7.44 2.89 -11.71
CA HIS A 59 6.92 1.52 -11.61
C HIS A 59 6.61 1.17 -10.15
N SER A 60 5.50 0.46 -9.94
CA SER A 60 5.22 -0.07 -8.61
C SER A 60 6.21 -1.19 -8.27
N ASP A 61 6.71 -1.16 -7.03
CA ASP A 61 7.70 -2.11 -6.52
C ASP A 61 7.25 -3.58 -6.70
N LYS A 62 5.97 -3.88 -6.42
CA LYS A 62 5.40 -5.23 -6.61
C LYS A 62 5.54 -5.73 -8.05
N ARG A 63 5.27 -4.89 -9.06
CA ARG A 63 5.39 -5.27 -10.48
C ARG A 63 6.86 -5.41 -10.88
N PHE A 64 7.71 -4.49 -10.43
CA PHE A 64 9.14 -4.53 -10.70
C PHE A 64 9.79 -5.80 -10.15
N ARG A 65 9.58 -6.13 -8.86
CA ARG A 65 10.11 -7.35 -8.23
C ARG A 65 9.61 -8.63 -8.88
N THR A 66 8.37 -8.64 -9.38
CA THR A 66 7.82 -9.80 -10.11
C THR A 66 8.52 -10.00 -11.45
N LEU A 67 8.80 -8.91 -12.17
CA LEU A 67 9.52 -8.94 -13.44
C LEU A 67 10.99 -9.34 -13.23
N GLU A 68 11.68 -8.75 -12.26
CA GLU A 68 13.05 -9.15 -11.89
C GLU A 68 13.14 -10.64 -11.56
N ARG A 69 12.21 -11.16 -10.74
CA ARG A 69 12.17 -12.58 -10.40
C ARG A 69 11.99 -13.48 -11.62
N LYS A 70 11.14 -13.06 -12.58
CA LYS A 70 10.93 -13.82 -13.83
C LYS A 70 12.18 -13.80 -14.71
N VAL A 71 12.80 -12.63 -14.88
CA VAL A 71 14.03 -12.47 -15.66
C VAL A 71 15.18 -13.25 -15.03
N TYR A 72 15.36 -13.13 -13.71
CA TYR A 72 16.33 -13.91 -12.94
C TYR A 72 16.10 -15.41 -13.13
N ASN A 73 14.88 -15.92 -12.90
CA ASN A 73 14.57 -17.33 -13.09
C ASN A 73 14.81 -17.81 -14.52
N GLN A 74 14.51 -16.97 -15.53
CA GLN A 74 14.71 -17.31 -16.92
C GLN A 74 16.18 -17.33 -17.30
N ILE A 75 16.97 -16.36 -16.84
CA ILE A 75 18.43 -16.35 -17.00
C ILE A 75 19.02 -17.58 -16.30
N TYR A 76 18.60 -17.87 -15.06
CA TYR A 76 19.10 -19.02 -14.33
C TYR A 76 18.76 -20.35 -15.01
N ALA A 77 17.52 -20.50 -15.49
CA ALA A 77 17.10 -21.69 -16.25
C ALA A 77 17.83 -21.82 -17.60
N THR A 78 18.30 -20.72 -18.18
CA THR A 78 18.98 -20.73 -19.47
C THR A 78 20.48 -21.00 -19.30
N PHE A 79 21.11 -20.42 -18.28
CA PHE A 79 22.57 -20.49 -18.10
C PHE A 79 23.04 -21.58 -17.14
N PHE A 80 22.24 -21.95 -16.13
CA PHE A 80 22.66 -22.92 -15.10
C PHE A 80 21.98 -24.30 -15.23
N ARG A 81 21.37 -24.60 -16.38
CA ARG A 81 20.73 -25.90 -16.67
C ARG A 81 21.70 -27.10 -16.72
N GLY A 82 22.99 -26.91 -16.47
CA GLY A 82 24.02 -27.94 -16.51
C GLY A 82 24.96 -27.99 -15.31
N VAL A 83 24.68 -27.28 -14.20
CA VAL A 83 25.50 -27.40 -12.98
C VAL A 83 24.86 -28.42 -12.05
N PRO A 84 25.38 -29.67 -11.98
CA PRO A 84 24.98 -30.59 -10.92
C PRO A 84 25.40 -30.00 -9.57
N LYS A 85 24.56 -30.24 -8.56
CA LYS A 85 24.80 -29.85 -7.16
C LYS A 85 26.10 -30.41 -6.63
#